data_AF-A0A7J2JN31-F1
#
_entry.id   AF-A0A7J2JN31-F1
#
_cell.length_a   1.000
_cell.length_b   1.000
_cell.length_c   1.000
_cell.angle_alpha   90.00
_cell.angle_beta   90.00
_cell.angle_gamma   90.00
#
_symmetry.space_group_name_H-M   'P 1'
#
loop_
_entity.id
_entity.type
_entity.pdbx_description
1 polymer ?
#
loop_
_entity_poly.entity_id
_entity_poly.type
_entity_poly.pdbx_seq_one_letter_code
_entity_poly.pdbx_strand_id
1 'polypeptide(L)'
;MSFEKVNELIEGELDRFIRQLMTLVRQPSVAATGEGLEECAELLVDIMKKNGIQARVLPVKGGPPAVYGEIRAKSSGAPTILFYNHYDVQPPDPLDEWKYPPFDPHIVDGKIYGRGTSDNKGNIISRIHAVWAFLSAIGEVPVNVKFFVEGEEEIGSPHLAPFVEEHKELLKADCGIWEFGGVDHEGRPNIWLGLKGILYVELRVRGTAADTHSSRAPIIPNAAWRLVWALNTLKSEDERVLVEGFYDDVIKPTQRELELIERIPYP
;
A
#
# COMPACT_ATOMS: atom_id res chain seq x y z
N MET A 1 -31.01 10.10 -2.76
CA MET A 1 -30.98 8.66 -2.47
C MET A 1 -30.51 8.53 -1.03
N SER A 2 -31.30 7.96 -0.12
CA SER A 2 -30.86 7.79 1.27
C SER A 2 -29.85 6.64 1.32
N PHE A 3 -28.67 6.88 1.88
CA PHE A 3 -27.65 5.84 2.10
C PHE A 3 -27.92 5.01 3.37
N GLU A 4 -29.02 5.27 4.08
CA GLU A 4 -29.38 4.55 5.32
C GLU A 4 -29.34 3.03 5.14
N LYS A 5 -30.01 2.50 4.10
CA LYS A 5 -30.00 1.05 3.84
C LYS A 5 -28.61 0.49 3.55
N VAL A 6 -27.74 1.28 2.90
CA VAL A 6 -26.35 0.87 2.63
C VAL A 6 -25.58 0.79 3.95
N ASN A 7 -25.73 1.79 4.81
CA ASN A 7 -25.09 1.82 6.12
C ASN A 7 -25.60 0.71 7.04
N GLU A 8 -26.92 0.48 7.10
CA GLU A 8 -27.53 -0.60 7.86
C GLU A 8 -27.00 -1.98 7.43
N LEU A 9 -26.83 -2.21 6.11
CA LEU A 9 -26.22 -3.45 5.62
C LEU A 9 -24.74 -3.55 5.99
N ILE A 10 -23.99 -2.46 5.94
CA ILE A 10 -22.58 -2.47 6.33
C ILE A 10 -22.43 -2.84 7.81
N GLU A 11 -23.23 -2.20 8.68
CA GLU A 11 -23.24 -2.49 10.10
C GLU A 11 -23.68 -3.94 10.39
N GLY A 12 -24.73 -4.41 9.73
CA GLY A 12 -25.26 -5.77 9.91
C GLY A 12 -24.33 -6.88 9.41
N GLU A 13 -23.44 -6.60 8.47
CA GLU A 13 -22.52 -7.57 7.85
C GLU A 13 -21.05 -7.41 8.29
N LEU A 14 -20.77 -6.51 9.25
CA LEU A 14 -19.42 -6.18 9.68
C LEU A 14 -18.60 -7.41 10.08
N ASP A 15 -19.21 -8.36 10.80
CA ASP A 15 -18.58 -9.61 11.19
C ASP A 15 -18.15 -10.47 9.98
N ARG A 16 -18.96 -10.50 8.91
CA ARG A 16 -18.60 -11.19 7.67
C ARG A 16 -17.45 -10.48 6.99
N PHE A 17 -17.47 -9.14 7.00
CA PHE A 17 -16.44 -8.33 6.39
C PHE A 17 -15.08 -8.51 7.06
N ILE A 18 -15.07 -8.47 8.38
CA ILE A 18 -13.88 -8.76 9.19
C ILE A 18 -13.35 -10.16 8.89
N ARG A 19 -14.21 -11.19 8.81
CA ARG A 19 -13.78 -12.55 8.44
C ARG A 19 -13.18 -12.64 7.03
N GLN A 20 -13.71 -11.91 6.05
CA GLN A 20 -13.13 -11.86 4.70
C GLN A 20 -11.76 -11.16 4.70
N LEU A 21 -11.59 -10.06 5.45
CA LEU A 21 -10.28 -9.44 5.63
C LEU A 21 -9.29 -10.41 6.28
N MET A 22 -9.69 -11.06 7.37
CA MET A 22 -8.85 -12.06 8.03
C MET A 22 -8.48 -13.22 7.10
N THR A 23 -9.38 -13.62 6.19
CA THR A 23 -9.08 -14.64 5.17
C THR A 23 -7.99 -14.18 4.22
N LEU A 24 -8.05 -12.93 3.75
CA LEU A 24 -7.03 -12.37 2.85
C LEU A 24 -5.69 -12.12 3.57
N VAL A 25 -5.73 -11.72 4.85
CA VAL A 25 -4.53 -11.54 5.69
C VAL A 25 -3.84 -12.89 5.98
N ARG A 26 -4.60 -13.98 6.11
CA ARG A 26 -4.05 -15.33 6.30
C ARG A 26 -3.23 -15.84 5.13
N GLN A 27 -3.47 -15.35 3.92
CA GLN A 27 -2.69 -15.70 2.74
C GLN A 27 -1.43 -14.83 2.70
N PRO A 28 -0.23 -15.39 2.92
CA PRO A 28 1.01 -14.63 2.73
C PRO A 28 1.13 -14.14 1.29
N SER A 29 1.73 -12.97 1.10
CA SER A 29 1.93 -12.32 -0.20
C SER A 29 3.15 -11.41 -0.15
N VAL A 30 4.33 -11.95 0.14
CA VAL A 30 5.53 -11.15 0.43
C VAL A 30 6.33 -10.89 -0.86
N ALA A 31 6.28 -9.66 -1.39
CA ALA A 31 6.94 -9.32 -2.65
C ALA A 31 8.46 -9.52 -2.62
N ALA A 32 9.11 -9.19 -1.49
CA ALA A 32 10.56 -9.32 -1.34
C ALA A 32 11.09 -10.76 -1.47
N THR A 33 10.25 -11.77 -1.20
CA THR A 33 10.61 -13.19 -1.27
C THR A 33 9.87 -13.95 -2.38
N GLY A 34 8.84 -13.35 -2.98
CA GLY A 34 7.96 -14.01 -3.94
C GLY A 34 6.91 -14.94 -3.31
N GLU A 35 6.79 -14.95 -1.98
CA GLU A 35 5.93 -15.90 -1.26
C GLU A 35 4.44 -15.58 -1.47
N GLY A 36 3.69 -16.55 -2.00
CA GLY A 36 2.22 -16.55 -1.95
C GLY A 36 1.51 -15.51 -2.84
N LEU A 37 2.24 -14.86 -3.76
CA LEU A 37 1.72 -13.77 -4.59
C LEU A 37 0.63 -14.25 -5.56
N GLU A 38 0.85 -15.38 -6.21
CA GLU A 38 -0.10 -15.97 -7.18
C GLU A 38 -1.39 -16.41 -6.47
N GLU A 39 -1.26 -17.12 -5.35
CA GLU A 39 -2.37 -17.60 -4.54
C GLU A 39 -3.18 -16.43 -3.95
N CYS A 40 -2.52 -15.34 -3.54
CA CYS A 40 -3.20 -14.15 -3.05
C CYS A 40 -3.98 -13.42 -4.17
N ALA A 41 -3.42 -13.34 -5.37
CA ALA A 41 -4.11 -12.76 -6.52
C ALA A 41 -5.37 -13.56 -6.89
N GLU A 42 -5.27 -14.89 -6.92
CA GLU A 42 -6.41 -15.78 -7.18
C GLU A 42 -7.47 -15.69 -6.09
N LEU A 43 -7.06 -15.73 -4.81
CA LEU A 43 -7.97 -15.56 -3.67
C LEU A 43 -8.72 -14.22 -3.75
N LEU A 44 -8.04 -13.14 -4.14
CA LEU A 44 -8.65 -11.83 -4.28
C LEU A 44 -9.69 -11.80 -5.41
N VAL A 45 -9.41 -12.43 -6.55
CA VAL A 45 -10.39 -12.58 -7.65
C VAL A 45 -11.65 -13.31 -7.16
N ASP A 46 -11.48 -14.37 -6.36
CA ASP A 46 -12.60 -15.11 -5.80
C ASP A 46 -13.42 -14.28 -4.80
N ILE A 47 -12.76 -13.50 -3.95
CA ILE A 47 -13.43 -12.57 -3.03
C ILE A 47 -14.21 -11.52 -3.83
N MET A 48 -13.63 -10.92 -4.86
CA MET A 48 -14.31 -9.94 -5.71
C MET A 48 -15.55 -10.54 -6.39
N LYS A 49 -15.44 -11.73 -6.99
CA LYS A 49 -16.56 -12.43 -7.65
C LYS A 49 -17.69 -12.76 -6.68
N LYS A 50 -17.37 -13.27 -5.49
CA LYS A 50 -18.35 -13.55 -4.43
C LYS A 50 -19.10 -12.30 -3.96
N ASN A 51 -18.54 -11.12 -4.15
CA ASN A 51 -19.13 -9.84 -3.80
C ASN A 51 -19.76 -9.11 -5.02
N GLY A 52 -19.95 -9.80 -6.15
CA GLY A 52 -20.66 -9.26 -7.32
C GLY A 52 -19.81 -8.44 -8.29
N ILE A 53 -18.49 -8.47 -8.14
CA ILE A 53 -17.54 -7.76 -9.03
C ILE A 53 -17.01 -8.74 -10.07
N GLN A 54 -17.01 -8.36 -11.35
CA GLN A 54 -16.36 -9.15 -12.38
C GLN A 54 -14.84 -8.97 -12.25
N ALA A 55 -14.11 -10.04 -11.93
CA ALA A 55 -12.68 -9.95 -11.68
C ALA A 55 -11.87 -11.04 -12.39
N ARG A 56 -10.61 -10.72 -12.68
CA ARG A 56 -9.63 -11.64 -13.29
C ARG A 56 -8.21 -11.27 -12.88
N VAL A 57 -7.32 -12.27 -12.90
CA VAL A 57 -5.89 -12.06 -12.86
C VAL A 57 -5.42 -11.47 -14.19
N LEU A 58 -4.51 -10.51 -14.13
CA LEU A 58 -3.77 -9.95 -15.26
C LEU A 58 -2.30 -10.35 -15.15
N PRO A 59 -1.74 -11.02 -16.16
CA PRO A 59 -0.31 -11.33 -16.17
C PRO A 59 0.49 -10.04 -16.30
N VAL A 60 1.53 -9.89 -15.48
CA VAL A 60 2.51 -8.79 -15.56
C VAL A 60 3.83 -9.37 -16.05
N LYS A 61 4.41 -8.76 -17.08
CA LYS A 61 5.65 -9.27 -17.67
C LYS A 61 6.83 -9.02 -16.73
N GLY A 62 7.39 -10.11 -16.18
CA GLY A 62 8.57 -10.05 -15.31
C GLY A 62 8.28 -9.78 -13.83
N GLY A 63 7.01 -9.60 -13.47
CA GLY A 63 6.57 -9.35 -12.12
C GLY A 63 5.40 -10.27 -11.70
N PRO A 64 4.93 -10.15 -10.46
CA PRO A 64 3.79 -10.89 -9.97
C PRO A 64 2.49 -10.48 -10.68
N PRO A 65 1.48 -11.36 -10.72
CA PRO A 65 0.22 -11.04 -11.36
C PRO A 65 -0.47 -9.84 -10.69
N ALA A 66 -1.14 -9.00 -11.47
CA ALA A 66 -2.08 -8.01 -10.95
C ALA A 66 -3.51 -8.57 -10.94
N VAL A 67 -4.41 -7.95 -10.18
CA VAL A 67 -5.84 -8.27 -10.17
C VAL A 67 -6.61 -7.08 -10.72
N TYR A 68 -7.51 -7.37 -11.67
CA TYR A 68 -8.44 -6.38 -12.21
C TYR A 68 -9.88 -6.78 -11.91
N GLY A 69 -10.63 -5.84 -11.35
CA GLY A 69 -12.05 -5.96 -11.05
C GLY A 69 -12.84 -4.82 -11.70
N GLU A 70 -14.06 -5.09 -12.14
CA GLU A 70 -14.92 -4.09 -12.77
C GLU A 70 -16.40 -4.32 -12.46
N ILE A 71 -17.11 -3.23 -12.22
CA ILE A 71 -18.57 -3.18 -12.16
C ILE A 71 -19.06 -1.88 -12.81
N ARG A 72 -20.09 -1.99 -13.64
CA ARG A 72 -20.67 -0.86 -14.37
C ARG A 72 -21.97 -0.40 -13.70
N ALA A 73 -22.14 0.91 -13.61
CA ALA A 73 -23.43 1.49 -13.25
C ALA A 73 -24.45 1.25 -14.38
N LYS A 74 -25.74 1.24 -14.05
CA LYS A 74 -26.80 1.11 -15.08
C LYS A 74 -26.94 2.38 -15.92
N SER A 75 -26.60 3.53 -15.36
CA SER A 75 -26.67 4.81 -16.05
C SER A 75 -25.63 4.89 -17.18
N SER A 76 -26.11 5.11 -18.41
CA SER A 76 -25.25 5.37 -19.55
C SER A 76 -24.47 6.67 -19.33
N GLY A 77 -23.13 6.60 -19.42
CA GLY A 77 -22.26 7.76 -19.22
C GLY A 77 -21.95 8.08 -17.76
N ALA A 78 -22.23 7.16 -16.82
CA ALA A 78 -21.75 7.32 -15.45
C ALA A 78 -20.22 7.49 -15.39
N PRO A 79 -19.69 8.36 -14.52
CA PRO A 79 -18.25 8.50 -14.36
C PRO A 79 -17.63 7.19 -13.83
N THR A 80 -16.33 7.04 -14.01
CA THR A 80 -15.56 5.86 -13.65
C THR A 80 -14.53 6.23 -12.57
N ILE A 81 -14.57 5.51 -11.45
CA ILE A 81 -13.56 5.56 -10.41
C ILE A 81 -12.65 4.33 -10.56
N LEU A 82 -11.34 4.54 -10.48
CA LEU A 82 -10.34 3.49 -10.33
C LEU A 82 -9.82 3.47 -8.90
N PHE A 83 -10.03 2.35 -8.21
CA PHE A 83 -9.30 2.03 -6.99
C PHE A 83 -7.96 1.39 -7.35
N TYR A 84 -6.87 2.06 -7.00
CA TYR A 84 -5.53 1.48 -6.98
C TYR A 84 -5.23 0.97 -5.58
N ASN A 85 -4.68 -0.23 -5.48
CA ASN A 85 -4.20 -0.88 -4.24
C ASN A 85 -3.05 -1.83 -4.56
N HIS A 86 -2.44 -2.40 -3.52
CA HIS A 86 -1.51 -3.52 -3.63
C HIS A 86 -1.91 -4.66 -2.67
N TYR A 87 -1.75 -5.91 -3.09
CA TYR A 87 -2.05 -7.09 -2.24
C TYR A 87 -0.81 -7.69 -1.60
N ASP A 88 0.38 -7.33 -2.07
CA ASP A 88 1.63 -7.71 -1.45
C ASP A 88 1.84 -7.02 -0.11
N VAL A 89 2.76 -7.53 0.68
CA VAL A 89 3.04 -7.05 2.03
C VAL A 89 4.54 -7.10 2.33
N GLN A 90 5.01 -6.23 3.23
CA GLN A 90 6.35 -6.33 3.79
C GLN A 90 6.63 -7.70 4.44
N PRO A 91 7.90 -8.16 4.45
CA PRO A 91 8.33 -9.27 5.29
C PRO A 91 7.91 -9.08 6.75
N PRO A 92 7.57 -10.16 7.47
CA PRO A 92 7.20 -10.07 8.87
C PRO A 92 8.40 -10.13 9.82
N ASP A 93 9.63 -10.31 9.34
CA ASP A 93 10.80 -10.43 10.21
C ASP A 93 11.06 -9.17 11.06
N PRO A 94 11.54 -9.34 12.30
CA PRO A 94 11.80 -10.60 13.00
C PRO A 94 10.51 -11.23 13.59
N LEU A 95 10.32 -12.54 13.36
CA LEU A 95 9.09 -13.24 13.76
C LEU A 95 8.88 -13.34 15.28
N ASP A 96 9.95 -13.36 16.06
CA ASP A 96 9.91 -13.48 17.53
C ASP A 96 9.48 -12.20 18.25
N GLU A 97 9.47 -11.05 17.56
CA GLU A 97 8.91 -9.81 18.09
C GLU A 97 7.37 -9.72 17.94
N TRP A 98 6.77 -10.63 17.16
CA TRP A 98 5.32 -10.66 17.00
C TRP A 98 4.63 -11.29 18.21
N LYS A 99 3.72 -10.54 18.83
CA LYS A 99 2.82 -11.06 19.87
C LYS A 99 1.80 -12.08 19.33
N TYR A 100 1.37 -11.88 18.08
CA TYR A 100 0.44 -12.77 17.37
C TYR A 100 1.05 -13.09 16.00
N PRO A 101 0.99 -14.33 15.51
CA PRO A 101 1.63 -14.68 14.24
C PRO A 101 1.16 -13.76 13.09
N PRO A 102 2.07 -13.28 12.24
CA PRO A 102 1.79 -12.24 11.25
C PRO A 102 0.69 -12.64 10.26
N PHE A 103 0.65 -13.91 9.86
CA PHE A 103 -0.33 -14.46 8.91
C PHE A 103 -1.40 -15.33 9.58
N ASP A 104 -1.58 -15.20 10.90
CA ASP A 104 -2.76 -15.69 11.59
C ASP A 104 -3.41 -14.51 12.32
N PRO A 105 -4.35 -13.80 11.67
CA PRO A 105 -4.85 -12.55 12.21
C PRO A 105 -5.67 -12.78 13.47
N HIS A 106 -5.46 -11.93 14.47
CA HIS A 106 -6.14 -11.99 15.76
C HIS A 106 -6.88 -10.68 16.04
N ILE A 107 -8.09 -10.79 16.60
CA ILE A 107 -8.85 -9.62 17.06
C ILE A 107 -8.62 -9.43 18.56
N VAL A 108 -8.10 -8.26 18.94
CA VAL A 108 -7.87 -7.90 20.35
C VAL A 108 -8.26 -6.45 20.55
N ASP A 109 -9.15 -6.20 21.52
CA ASP A 109 -9.67 -4.87 21.85
C ASP A 109 -10.17 -4.07 20.64
N GLY A 110 -10.89 -4.75 19.74
CA GLY A 110 -11.44 -4.16 18.52
C GLY A 110 -10.42 -3.91 17.40
N LYS A 111 -9.17 -4.37 17.54
CA LYS A 111 -8.11 -4.23 16.54
C LYS A 111 -7.75 -5.58 15.94
N ILE A 112 -7.51 -5.61 14.63
CA ILE A 112 -7.04 -6.80 13.93
C ILE A 112 -5.51 -6.72 13.84
N TYR A 113 -4.83 -7.69 14.43
CA TYR A 113 -3.38 -7.85 14.37
C TYR A 113 -3.03 -8.89 13.32
N GLY A 114 -2.31 -8.48 12.28
CA GLY A 114 -1.79 -9.35 11.23
C GLY A 114 -1.11 -8.53 10.12
N ARG A 115 -0.03 -9.06 9.53
CA ARG A 115 0.70 -8.42 8.44
C ARG A 115 -0.22 -8.24 7.23
N GLY A 116 -0.26 -7.04 6.68
CA GLY A 116 -1.13 -6.71 5.55
C GLY A 116 -2.48 -6.11 5.94
N THR A 117 -2.87 -6.18 7.22
CA THR A 117 -4.22 -5.76 7.67
C THR A 117 -4.50 -4.30 7.32
N SER A 118 -3.63 -3.38 7.75
CA SER A 118 -3.78 -1.96 7.44
C SER A 118 -3.19 -1.60 6.07
N ASP A 119 -2.12 -2.29 5.68
CA ASP A 119 -1.32 -1.96 4.50
C ASP A 119 -1.11 -3.21 3.63
N ASN A 120 -1.93 -3.48 2.61
CA ASN A 120 -3.09 -2.69 2.20
C ASN A 120 -4.40 -3.49 2.05
N LYS A 121 -4.43 -4.73 2.56
CA LYS A 121 -5.55 -5.67 2.42
C LYS A 121 -6.86 -5.14 3.01
N GLY A 122 -6.80 -4.35 4.09
CA GLY A 122 -7.96 -3.69 4.69
C GLY A 122 -8.67 -2.73 3.73
N ASN A 123 -7.92 -1.92 3.00
CA ASN A 123 -8.47 -0.98 2.02
C ASN A 123 -9.08 -1.70 0.81
N ILE A 124 -8.46 -2.78 0.34
CA ILE A 124 -9.02 -3.62 -0.72
C ILE A 124 -10.39 -4.15 -0.31
N ILE A 125 -10.46 -4.75 0.87
CA ILE A 125 -11.67 -5.42 1.36
C ILE A 125 -12.79 -4.41 1.64
N SER A 126 -12.49 -3.26 2.25
CA SER A 126 -13.50 -2.23 2.52
C SER A 126 -14.13 -1.68 1.23
N ARG A 127 -13.34 -1.49 0.17
CA ARG A 127 -13.82 -1.03 -1.15
C ARG A 127 -14.69 -2.09 -1.83
N ILE A 128 -14.30 -3.37 -1.75
CA ILE A 128 -15.11 -4.50 -2.26
C ILE A 128 -16.46 -4.56 -1.53
N HIS A 129 -16.46 -4.38 -0.21
CA HIS A 129 -17.69 -4.41 0.59
C HIS A 129 -18.60 -3.21 0.37
N ALA A 130 -18.03 -2.04 0.11
CA ALA A 130 -18.82 -0.88 -0.30
C ALA A 130 -19.60 -1.18 -1.59
N VAL A 131 -18.92 -1.73 -2.61
CA VAL A 131 -19.60 -2.14 -3.87
C VAL A 131 -20.69 -3.17 -3.58
N TRP A 132 -20.39 -4.21 -2.79
CA TRP A 132 -21.38 -5.23 -2.42
C TRP A 132 -22.60 -4.63 -1.72
N ALA A 133 -22.40 -3.68 -0.79
CA ALA A 133 -23.48 -3.05 -0.04
C ALA A 133 -24.40 -2.23 -0.96
N PHE A 134 -23.83 -1.50 -1.93
CA PHE A 134 -24.61 -0.81 -2.96
C PHE A 134 -25.43 -1.77 -3.82
N LEU A 135 -24.78 -2.82 -4.32
CA LEU A 135 -25.45 -3.85 -5.12
C LEU A 135 -26.57 -4.55 -4.32
N SER A 136 -26.39 -4.78 -3.03
CA SER A 136 -27.35 -5.49 -2.19
C SER A 136 -28.52 -4.61 -1.73
N ALA A 137 -28.27 -3.35 -1.36
CA ALA A 137 -29.30 -2.44 -0.89
C ALA A 137 -30.11 -1.81 -2.03
N ILE A 138 -29.46 -1.54 -3.17
CA ILE A 138 -30.01 -0.69 -4.25
C ILE A 138 -30.10 -1.44 -5.59
N GLY A 139 -29.36 -2.53 -5.75
CA GLY A 139 -29.35 -3.31 -7.00
C GLY A 139 -28.48 -2.72 -8.10
N GLU A 140 -27.66 -1.71 -7.79
CA GLU A 140 -26.68 -1.10 -8.70
C GLU A 140 -25.63 -0.26 -7.95
N VAL A 141 -24.57 0.11 -8.65
CA VAL A 141 -23.57 1.09 -8.20
C VAL A 141 -23.85 2.47 -8.82
N PRO A 142 -23.59 3.58 -8.10
CA PRO A 142 -23.90 4.93 -8.59
C PRO A 142 -22.94 5.42 -9.69
N VAL A 143 -21.77 4.80 -9.80
CA VAL A 143 -20.69 5.11 -10.75
C VAL A 143 -20.06 3.80 -11.24
N ASN A 144 -19.35 3.83 -12.37
CA ASN A 144 -18.52 2.69 -12.74
C ASN A 144 -17.36 2.59 -11.76
N VAL A 145 -17.04 1.37 -11.33
CA VAL A 145 -15.92 1.12 -10.43
C VAL A 145 -14.99 0.11 -11.08
N LYS A 146 -13.72 0.49 -11.15
CA LYS A 146 -12.61 -0.38 -11.53
C LYS A 146 -11.70 -0.57 -10.33
N PHE A 147 -11.13 -1.76 -10.22
CA PHE A 147 -10.09 -2.11 -9.28
C PHE A 147 -8.86 -2.50 -10.07
N PHE A 148 -7.72 -1.94 -9.71
CA PHE A 148 -6.42 -2.43 -10.12
C PHE A 148 -5.60 -2.66 -8.86
N VAL A 149 -5.23 -3.91 -8.62
CA VAL A 149 -4.50 -4.32 -7.42
C VAL A 149 -3.22 -5.03 -7.85
N GLU A 150 -2.06 -4.42 -7.61
CA GLU A 150 -0.77 -5.04 -7.95
C GLU A 150 -0.18 -5.85 -6.79
N GLY A 151 0.97 -6.50 -7.03
CA GLY A 151 1.60 -7.41 -6.07
C GLY A 151 3.07 -7.12 -5.81
N GLU A 152 3.55 -5.90 -6.05
CA GLU A 152 4.95 -5.52 -5.88
C GLU A 152 5.17 -4.07 -5.41
N GLU A 153 4.18 -3.45 -4.77
CA GLU A 153 4.30 -2.07 -4.27
C GLU A 153 5.39 -1.96 -3.20
N GLU A 154 5.51 -2.97 -2.34
CA GLU A 154 6.43 -2.98 -1.19
C GLU A 154 7.90 -3.09 -1.61
N ILE A 155 8.15 -3.34 -2.90
CA ILE A 155 9.47 -3.34 -3.56
C ILE A 155 9.62 -2.23 -4.61
N GLY A 156 8.68 -1.27 -4.64
CA GLY A 156 8.73 -0.07 -5.47
C GLY A 156 8.06 -0.19 -6.84
N SER A 157 7.15 -1.15 -7.03
CA SER A 157 6.34 -1.33 -8.25
C SER A 157 7.16 -1.33 -9.57
N PRO A 158 8.24 -2.12 -9.69
CA PRO A 158 9.19 -2.03 -10.80
C PRO A 158 8.56 -2.22 -12.21
N HIS A 159 7.43 -2.94 -12.30
CA HIS A 159 6.74 -3.23 -13.56
C HIS A 159 5.44 -2.45 -13.75
N LEU A 160 5.00 -1.65 -12.76
CA LEU A 160 3.74 -0.92 -12.85
C LEU A 160 3.73 0.09 -14.00
N ALA A 161 4.77 0.91 -14.12
CA ALA A 161 4.83 1.95 -15.16
C ALA A 161 4.68 1.40 -16.60
N PRO A 162 5.46 0.39 -17.04
CA PRO A 162 5.24 -0.21 -18.36
C PRO A 162 3.90 -0.93 -18.48
N PHE A 163 3.39 -1.55 -17.41
CA PHE A 163 2.07 -2.18 -17.43
C PHE A 163 0.95 -1.16 -17.68
N VAL A 164 0.98 -0.01 -16.98
CA VAL A 164 0.00 1.06 -17.15
C VAL A 164 0.06 1.62 -18.57
N GLU A 165 1.25 1.77 -19.16
CA GLU A 165 1.42 2.22 -20.54
C GLU A 165 0.76 1.27 -21.55
N GLU A 166 0.93 -0.05 -21.37
CA GLU A 166 0.32 -1.07 -22.22
C GLU A 166 -1.22 -1.15 -22.05
N HIS A 167 -1.71 -0.88 -20.84
CA HIS A 167 -3.11 -1.08 -20.47
C HIS A 167 -3.89 0.22 -20.23
N LYS A 168 -3.45 1.35 -20.81
CA LYS A 168 -4.09 2.68 -20.65
C LYS A 168 -5.61 2.66 -20.82
N GLU A 169 -6.12 2.05 -21.88
CA GLU A 169 -7.56 2.01 -22.15
C GLU A 169 -8.33 1.15 -21.13
N LEU A 170 -7.71 0.07 -20.63
CA LEU A 170 -8.29 -0.76 -19.58
C LEU A 170 -8.37 0.00 -18.26
N LEU A 171 -7.32 0.75 -17.90
CA LEU A 171 -7.21 1.48 -16.63
C LEU A 171 -7.84 2.87 -16.65
N LYS A 172 -8.21 3.39 -17.82
CA LYS A 172 -8.82 4.72 -17.97
C LYS A 172 -10.02 4.92 -17.04
N ALA A 173 -9.98 6.01 -16.28
CA ALA A 173 -10.99 6.42 -15.32
C ALA A 173 -11.05 7.94 -15.22
N ASP A 174 -12.16 8.47 -14.69
CA ASP A 174 -12.36 9.91 -14.45
C ASP A 174 -11.75 10.35 -13.11
N CYS A 175 -11.54 9.41 -12.18
CA CYS A 175 -10.91 9.64 -10.89
C CYS A 175 -10.13 8.39 -10.44
N GLY A 176 -8.95 8.59 -9.86
CA GLY A 176 -8.17 7.55 -9.19
C GLY A 176 -8.19 7.76 -7.67
N ILE A 177 -8.54 6.73 -6.92
CA ILE A 177 -8.40 6.70 -5.46
C ILE A 177 -7.22 5.78 -5.15
N TRP A 178 -6.12 6.40 -4.74
CA TRP A 178 -4.91 5.69 -4.33
C TRP A 178 -5.15 4.95 -3.01
N GLU A 179 -4.27 4.02 -2.67
CA GLU A 179 -4.47 3.01 -1.64
C GLU A 179 -4.51 3.50 -0.19
N PHE A 180 -4.34 4.80 0.01
CA PHE A 180 -4.28 5.44 1.31
C PHE A 180 -5.51 6.31 1.60
N GLY A 181 -5.56 6.74 2.86
CA GLY A 181 -6.69 7.38 3.50
C GLY A 181 -6.87 6.72 4.87
N GLY A 182 -7.37 7.46 5.84
CA GLY A 182 -7.51 6.92 7.18
C GLY A 182 -8.34 7.79 8.08
N VAL A 183 -8.47 7.35 9.32
CA VAL A 183 -9.03 8.14 10.41
C VAL A 183 -7.95 8.32 11.46
N ASP A 184 -7.85 9.50 12.06
CA ASP A 184 -6.97 9.70 13.18
C ASP A 184 -7.55 9.12 14.49
N HIS A 185 -6.82 9.29 15.59
CA HIS A 185 -7.19 8.79 16.90
C HIS A 185 -8.47 9.42 17.48
N GLU A 186 -8.92 10.56 16.95
CA GLU A 186 -10.19 11.22 17.32
C GLU A 186 -11.33 10.85 16.35
N GLY A 187 -11.05 9.98 15.37
CA GLY A 187 -12.02 9.54 14.37
C GLY A 187 -12.20 10.52 13.20
N ARG A 188 -11.33 11.51 13.04
CA ARG A 188 -11.42 12.46 11.93
C ARG A 188 -10.86 11.83 10.65
N PRO A 189 -11.61 11.84 9.53
CA PRO A 189 -11.11 11.36 8.25
C PRO A 189 -9.97 12.25 7.73
N ASN A 190 -8.92 11.61 7.23
CA ASN A 190 -7.77 12.24 6.62
C ASN A 190 -7.72 11.90 5.13
N ILE A 191 -7.62 12.94 4.30
CA ILE A 191 -7.45 12.84 2.84
C ILE A 191 -6.07 13.42 2.50
N TRP A 192 -5.26 12.62 1.83
CA TRP A 192 -3.94 13.04 1.37
C TRP A 192 -4.02 13.46 -0.10
N LEU A 193 -3.46 14.63 -0.40
CA LEU A 193 -3.47 15.21 -1.74
C LEU A 193 -2.09 15.18 -2.40
N GLY A 194 -1.10 14.58 -1.74
CA GLY A 194 0.26 14.45 -2.24
C GLY A 194 1.10 13.53 -1.36
N LEU A 195 2.07 12.88 -1.99
CA LEU A 195 3.05 11.99 -1.36
C LEU A 195 4.45 12.49 -1.73
N LYS A 196 5.43 12.20 -0.87
CA LYS A 196 6.84 12.44 -1.21
C LYS A 196 7.31 11.35 -2.14
N GLY A 197 8.22 11.69 -3.06
CA GLY A 197 9.00 10.68 -3.76
C GLY A 197 10.03 10.03 -2.84
N ILE A 198 10.58 8.90 -3.27
CA ILE A 198 11.64 8.17 -2.57
C ILE A 198 12.80 7.89 -3.53
N LEU A 199 14.02 8.11 -3.07
CA LEU A 199 15.24 7.64 -3.72
C LEU A 199 15.97 6.73 -2.75
N TYR A 200 16.11 5.46 -3.13
CA TYR A 200 16.87 4.49 -2.37
C TYR A 200 18.26 4.32 -2.97
N VAL A 201 19.30 4.40 -2.15
CA VAL A 201 20.70 4.24 -2.55
C VAL A 201 21.41 3.23 -1.66
N GLU A 202 22.18 2.34 -2.27
CA GLU A 202 22.99 1.37 -1.55
C GLU A 202 24.47 1.79 -1.59
N LEU A 203 25.07 2.02 -0.43
CA LEU A 203 26.49 2.30 -0.29
C LEU A 203 27.25 1.01 0.02
N ARG A 204 28.11 0.56 -0.89
CA ARG A 204 28.97 -0.61 -0.71
C ARG A 204 30.43 -0.21 -0.57
N VAL A 205 31.07 -0.65 0.51
CA VAL A 205 32.52 -0.55 0.69
C VAL A 205 33.10 -1.95 0.81
N ARG A 206 34.04 -2.28 -0.07
CA ARG A 206 34.81 -3.52 -0.01
C ARG A 206 36.22 -3.22 0.49
N GLY A 207 36.58 -3.77 1.65
CA GLY A 207 37.92 -3.71 2.21
C GLY A 207 38.81 -4.83 1.70
N THR A 208 39.24 -5.70 2.60
CA THR A 208 40.06 -6.88 2.30
C THR A 208 39.31 -7.94 1.50
N ALA A 209 40.05 -8.88 0.90
CA ALA A 209 39.47 -9.98 0.13
C ALA A 209 38.65 -10.98 0.98
N ALA A 210 38.88 -11.00 2.30
CA ALA A 210 38.17 -11.81 3.28
C ALA A 210 38.10 -11.07 4.62
N ASP A 211 37.23 -11.54 5.52
CA ASP A 211 37.18 -11.06 6.91
C ASP A 211 38.53 -11.28 7.60
N THR A 212 38.92 -10.32 8.44
CA THR A 212 40.22 -10.34 9.11
C THR A 212 40.06 -10.34 10.62
N HIS A 213 40.97 -11.01 11.32
CA HIS A 213 41.03 -10.98 12.78
C HIS A 213 41.14 -9.52 13.26
N SER A 214 40.27 -9.11 14.18
CA SER A 214 40.10 -7.71 14.60
C SER A 214 41.38 -7.06 15.15
N SER A 215 42.34 -7.85 15.66
CA SER A 215 43.66 -7.34 16.06
C SER A 215 44.46 -6.68 14.93
N ARG A 216 44.12 -6.92 13.66
CA ARG A 216 44.73 -6.26 12.49
C ARG A 216 44.11 -4.91 12.14
N ALA A 217 43.03 -4.51 12.83
CA ALA A 217 42.37 -3.21 12.62
C ALA A 217 43.31 -1.99 12.64
N PRO A 218 44.41 -1.94 13.42
CA PRO A 218 45.34 -0.81 13.39
C PRO A 218 46.12 -0.64 12.08
N ILE A 219 46.20 -1.68 11.24
CA ILE A 219 47.05 -1.71 10.03
C ILE A 219 46.26 -1.99 8.73
N ILE A 220 44.95 -2.21 8.82
CA ILE A 220 44.08 -2.49 7.67
C ILE A 220 42.92 -1.49 7.65
N PRO A 221 42.63 -0.83 6.50
CA PRO A 221 41.44 -0.01 6.35
C PRO A 221 40.16 -0.79 6.64
N ASN A 222 39.35 -0.30 7.57
CA ASN A 222 38.12 -0.95 7.98
C ASN A 222 36.93 -0.43 7.14
N ALA A 223 36.22 -1.34 6.47
CA ALA A 223 35.10 -0.99 5.60
C ALA A 223 33.92 -0.35 6.36
N ALA A 224 33.64 -0.80 7.59
CA ALA A 224 32.58 -0.25 8.41
C ALA A 224 32.85 1.21 8.79
N TRP A 225 34.09 1.54 9.19
CA TRP A 225 34.46 2.94 9.48
C TRP A 225 34.36 3.85 8.25
N ARG A 226 34.72 3.34 7.07
CA ARG A 226 34.55 4.08 5.80
C ARG A 226 33.08 4.40 5.52
N LEU A 227 32.17 3.44 5.77
CA LEU A 227 30.72 3.66 5.66
C LEU A 227 30.22 4.69 6.68
N VAL A 228 30.64 4.59 7.94
CA VAL A 228 30.28 5.56 9.00
C VAL A 228 30.68 6.97 8.59
N TRP A 229 31.90 7.17 8.12
CA TRP A 229 32.35 8.50 7.68
C TRP A 229 31.58 8.99 6.46
N ALA A 230 31.27 8.13 5.49
CA ALA A 230 30.46 8.51 4.33
C ALA A 230 29.02 8.88 4.71
N LEU A 231 28.38 8.13 5.61
CA LEU A 231 27.04 8.48 6.11
C LEU A 231 27.04 9.83 6.83
N ASN A 232 28.10 10.12 7.60
CA ASN A 232 28.28 11.38 8.30
C ASN A 232 28.48 12.59 7.36
N THR A 233 28.68 12.39 6.05
CA THR A 233 28.72 13.49 5.08
C THR A 233 27.37 13.74 4.41
N LEU A 234 26.35 12.93 4.64
CA LEU A 234 25.05 13.06 3.95
C LEU A 234 24.08 13.99 4.67
N LYS A 235 24.21 14.12 6.00
CA LYS A 235 23.27 14.85 6.84
C LYS A 235 23.97 15.47 8.06
N SER A 236 23.58 16.69 8.44
CA SER A 236 24.09 17.39 9.62
C SER A 236 23.30 17.06 10.90
N GLU A 237 23.83 17.46 12.05
CA GLU A 237 23.21 17.28 13.37
C GLU A 237 21.87 18.03 13.54
N ASP A 238 21.59 19.04 12.72
CA ASP A 238 20.30 19.74 12.65
C ASP A 238 19.33 19.13 11.62
N GLU A 239 19.57 17.88 11.23
CA GLU A 239 18.76 17.08 10.32
C GLU A 239 18.69 17.61 8.86
N ARG A 240 19.63 18.49 8.45
CA ARG A 240 19.69 18.99 7.06
C ARG A 240 20.52 18.09 6.17
N VAL A 241 20.07 17.90 4.92
CA VAL A 241 20.81 17.13 3.92
C VAL A 241 22.00 17.97 3.42
N LEU A 242 23.19 17.37 3.39
CA LEU A 242 24.45 18.03 3.04
C LEU A 242 24.88 17.80 1.58
N VAL A 243 24.13 16.99 0.83
CA VAL A 243 24.38 16.74 -0.59
C VAL A 243 24.23 18.05 -1.38
N GLU A 244 25.27 18.43 -2.11
CA GLU A 244 25.27 19.64 -2.94
C GLU A 244 24.11 19.62 -3.94
N GLY A 245 23.41 20.74 -4.09
CA GLY A 245 22.26 20.90 -4.98
C GLY A 245 20.95 20.28 -4.48
N PHE A 246 20.93 19.60 -3.32
CA PHE A 246 19.73 18.91 -2.83
C PHE A 246 18.49 19.82 -2.69
N TYR A 247 18.69 21.10 -2.36
CA TYR A 247 17.60 22.05 -2.12
C TYR A 247 17.30 22.97 -3.31
N ASP A 248 18.02 22.84 -4.44
CA ASP A 248 17.94 23.80 -5.55
C ASP A 248 16.56 23.84 -6.19
N ASP A 249 15.91 22.67 -6.31
CA ASP A 249 14.57 22.52 -6.90
C ASP A 249 13.44 22.48 -5.84
N VAL A 250 13.76 22.69 -4.55
CA VAL A 250 12.74 22.67 -3.49
C VAL A 250 11.88 23.94 -3.56
N ILE A 251 10.63 23.75 -3.96
CA ILE A 251 9.62 24.80 -3.97
C ILE A 251 9.32 25.21 -2.53
N LYS A 252 9.51 26.49 -2.22
CA LYS A 252 9.18 27.04 -0.90
C LYS A 252 7.67 27.08 -0.69
N PRO A 253 7.18 26.75 0.51
CA PRO A 253 5.76 26.85 0.81
C PRO A 253 5.32 28.31 0.73
N THR A 254 4.11 28.50 0.21
CA THR A 254 3.39 29.77 0.25
C THR A 254 2.95 30.09 1.67
N GLN A 255 2.65 31.36 1.96
CA GLN A 255 2.10 31.77 3.25
C GLN A 255 0.82 31.00 3.61
N ARG A 256 -0.02 30.74 2.60
CA ARG A 256 -1.26 29.97 2.79
C ARG A 256 -0.98 28.52 3.21
N GLU A 257 0.01 27.88 2.61
CA GLU A 257 0.40 26.52 2.99
C GLU A 257 0.96 26.47 4.40
N LEU A 258 1.78 27.45 4.80
CA LEU A 258 2.27 27.57 6.18
C LEU A 258 1.12 27.72 7.18
N GLU A 259 0.16 28.61 6.90
CA GLU A 259 -1.05 28.77 7.74
C GLU A 259 -1.90 27.51 7.82
N LEU A 260 -1.95 26.71 6.75
CA LEU A 260 -2.67 25.43 6.75
C LEU A 260 -1.92 24.39 7.58
N ILE A 261 -0.60 24.32 7.46
CA ILE A 261 0.27 23.43 8.24
C ILE A 261 0.10 23.70 9.74
N GLU A 262 0.09 24.98 10.15
CA GLU A 262 -0.12 25.36 11.56
C GLU A 262 -1.48 24.94 12.12
N ARG A 263 -2.46 24.67 11.26
CA ARG A 263 -3.81 24.21 11.64
C ARG A 263 -3.98 22.71 11.57
N ILE A 264 -3.01 21.97 11.02
CA ILE A 264 -3.08 20.51 11.02
C ILE A 264 -3.06 20.08 12.48
N PRO A 265 -4.06 19.30 12.94
CA PRO A 265 -4.07 18.77 14.29
C PRO A 265 -3.03 17.64 14.35
N TYR A 266 -1.75 18.01 14.41
CA TYR A 266 -0.69 17.06 14.67
C TYR A 266 -0.96 16.38 16.03
N PRO A 267 -0.80 15.06 16.15
CA PRO A 267 -0.74 14.41 17.45
C PRO A 267 0.43 14.94 18.29
#